data_AF-A0A183KCJ7-F1
#
_entry.id   AF-A0A183KCJ7-F1
#
_cell.length_a   1.000
_cell.length_b   1.000
_cell.length_c   1.000
_cell.angle_alpha   90.00
_cell.angle_beta   90.00
_cell.angle_gamma   90.00
#
_symmetry.space_group_name_H-M   'P 1'
#
loop_
_entity.id
_entity.type
_entity.pdbx_description
1 polymer ?
#
loop_
_entity_poly.entity_id
_entity_poly.type
_entity_poly.pdbx_seq_one_letter_code
_entity_poly.pdbx_strand_id
1 'polypeptide(L)'
;MFDKDMNGTINVYEFSQLFEYVQQWQQCFRSYDRDGSGTIDCREFHTALTSFGYRLSPEFSQFLIRKFDKNRRGSVGFDNFILACVCLKNLTDVFRPYDYQRNGMAQLSYEQFLTAAFSVVS
;
A
#
# COMPACT_ATOMS: atom_id res chain seq x y z
N MET A 1 8.70 -11.73 5.70
CA MET A 1 7.30 -11.85 5.20
C MET A 1 7.11 -13.10 4.36
N PHE A 2 7.99 -13.41 3.41
CA PHE A 2 7.94 -14.63 2.59
C PHE A 2 9.02 -15.66 2.94
N ASP A 3 10.14 -15.21 3.51
CA ASP A 3 11.09 -16.05 4.26
C ASP A 3 10.41 -16.46 5.58
N LYS A 4 9.94 -17.72 5.65
CA LYS A 4 9.20 -18.27 6.80
C LYS A 4 10.12 -18.97 7.78
N ASP A 5 11.24 -19.50 7.29
CA ASP A 5 12.23 -20.16 8.13
C ASP A 5 13.30 -19.19 8.68
N MET A 6 13.24 -17.91 8.29
CA MET A 6 14.15 -16.82 8.68
C MET A 6 15.60 -17.14 8.37
N ASN A 7 15.86 -17.96 7.35
CA ASN A 7 17.21 -18.38 7.00
C ASN A 7 17.96 -17.35 6.13
N GLY A 8 17.30 -16.25 5.73
CA GLY A 8 17.87 -15.19 4.91
C GLY A 8 17.98 -15.52 3.42
N THR A 9 17.48 -16.68 3.00
CA THR A 9 17.38 -17.14 1.62
C THR A 9 15.92 -17.47 1.29
N ILE A 10 15.60 -17.62 0.01
CA ILE A 10 14.26 -17.98 -0.43
C ILE A 10 14.33 -19.39 -1.03
N ASN A 11 13.75 -20.36 -0.35
CA ASN A 11 13.64 -21.72 -0.88
C ASN A 11 12.54 -21.81 -1.96
N VAL A 12 12.42 -22.94 -2.66
CA VAL A 12 11.48 -23.09 -3.78
C VAL A 12 10.01 -22.90 -3.37
N TYR A 13 9.64 -23.29 -2.14
CA TYR A 13 8.27 -23.13 -1.62
C TYR A 13 7.96 -21.68 -1.21
N GLU A 14 8.96 -20.96 -0.74
CA GLU A 14 8.85 -19.53 -0.44
C GLU A 14 8.86 -18.71 -1.73
N PHE A 15 9.66 -19.12 -2.72
CA PHE A 15 9.68 -18.53 -4.05
C PHE A 15 8.35 -18.72 -4.75
N SER A 16 7.72 -19.90 -4.68
CA SER A 16 6.41 -20.12 -5.30
C SER A 16 5.35 -19.19 -4.70
N GLN A 17 5.35 -19.00 -3.38
CA GLN A 17 4.46 -18.05 -2.70
C GLN A 17 4.74 -16.60 -3.11
N LEU A 18 6.02 -16.20 -3.16
CA LEU A 18 6.42 -14.88 -3.63
C LEU A 18 6.00 -14.65 -5.08
N PHE A 19 6.22 -15.64 -5.95
CA PHE A 19 5.90 -15.57 -7.36
C PHE A 19 4.39 -15.43 -7.57
N GLU A 20 3.58 -16.25 -6.90
CA GLU A 20 2.12 -16.12 -6.91
C GLU A 20 1.66 -14.74 -6.43
N TYR A 21 2.25 -14.24 -5.33
CA TYR A 21 1.96 -12.91 -4.81
C TYR A 21 2.27 -11.82 -5.85
N VAL A 22 3.45 -11.86 -6.48
CA VAL A 22 3.85 -10.90 -7.53
C VAL A 22 2.92 -11.00 -8.74
N GLN A 23 2.52 -12.20 -9.15
CA GLN A 23 1.58 -12.40 -10.26
C GLN A 23 0.20 -11.79 -9.96
N GLN A 24 -0.32 -11.99 -8.74
CA GLN A 24 -1.59 -11.39 -8.32
C GLN A 24 -1.50 -9.86 -8.33
N TRP A 25 -0.40 -9.28 -7.81
CA TRP A 25 -0.19 -7.84 -7.87
C TRP A 25 -0.05 -7.33 -9.29
N GLN A 26 0.62 -8.07 -10.18
CA GLN A 26 0.79 -7.69 -11.57
C GLN A 26 -0.55 -7.70 -12.31
N GLN A 27 -1.40 -8.70 -12.07
CA GLN A 27 -2.75 -8.75 -12.62
C GLN A 27 -3.62 -7.61 -12.08
N CYS A 28 -3.53 -7.34 -10.78
CA CYS A 28 -4.21 -6.21 -10.14
C CYS A 28 -3.78 -4.88 -10.75
N PHE A 29 -2.47 -4.63 -10.90
CA PHE A 29 -1.92 -3.42 -11.50
C PHE A 29 -2.45 -3.23 -12.93
N ARG A 30 -2.36 -4.27 -13.76
CA ARG A 30 -2.86 -4.23 -15.15
C ARG A 30 -4.37 -4.02 -15.25
N SER A 31 -5.14 -4.41 -14.23
CA SER A 31 -6.58 -4.15 -14.22
C SER A 31 -6.93 -2.68 -13.99
N TYR A 32 -6.01 -1.91 -13.38
CA TYR A 32 -6.19 -0.49 -13.10
C TYR A 32 -5.48 0.43 -14.09
N ASP A 33 -4.36 -0.01 -14.70
CA ASP A 33 -3.72 0.63 -15.87
C ASP A 33 -4.61 0.44 -17.10
N ARG A 34 -5.62 1.30 -17.24
CA ARG A 34 -6.69 1.17 -18.25
C ARG A 34 -6.25 1.64 -19.62
N ASP A 35 -5.34 2.61 -19.65
CA ASP A 35 -4.80 3.13 -20.90
C ASP A 35 -3.60 2.30 -21.41
N GLY A 36 -3.10 1.36 -20.60
CA GLY A 36 -1.98 0.50 -20.96
C GLY A 36 -0.66 1.25 -21.03
N SER A 37 -0.54 2.38 -20.33
CA SER A 37 0.66 3.21 -20.29
C SER A 37 1.84 2.53 -19.58
N GLY A 38 1.59 1.45 -18.83
CA GLY A 38 2.58 0.81 -17.96
C GLY A 38 2.80 1.57 -16.66
N THR A 39 1.99 2.59 -16.39
CA THR A 39 1.98 3.38 -15.15
C THR A 39 0.55 3.59 -14.70
N ILE A 40 0.35 3.86 -13.41
CA ILE A 40 -0.97 4.21 -12.87
C ILE A 40 -1.00 5.71 -12.61
N ASP A 41 -1.93 6.40 -13.26
CA ASP A 41 -2.16 7.83 -13.04
C ASP A 41 -2.96 8.10 -11.76
N CYS A 42 -3.17 9.38 -11.42
CA CYS A 42 -3.90 9.75 -10.20
C CYS A 42 -5.36 9.25 -10.17
N ARG A 43 -6.03 9.18 -11.32
CA ARG A 43 -7.43 8.77 -11.43
C ARG A 43 -7.56 7.25 -11.28
N GLU A 44 -6.67 6.51 -11.94
CA GLU A 44 -6.56 5.06 -11.84
C GLU A 44 -6.17 4.64 -10.42
N PHE A 45 -5.22 5.36 -9.81
CA PHE A 45 -4.82 5.12 -8.42
C PHE A 45 -5.97 5.33 -7.44
N HIS A 46 -6.71 6.43 -7.59
CA HIS A 46 -7.89 6.70 -6.76
C HIS A 46 -8.97 5.61 -6.91
N THR A 47 -9.16 5.13 -8.14
CA THR A 47 -10.09 4.02 -8.43
C THR A 47 -9.63 2.72 -7.77
N ALA A 48 -8.32 2.43 -7.82
CA ALA A 48 -7.72 1.26 -7.16
C ALA A 48 -7.91 1.32 -5.64
N LEU A 49 -7.58 2.44 -5.01
CA LEU A 49 -7.75 2.64 -3.56
C LEU A 49 -9.21 2.48 -3.13
N THR A 50 -10.14 3.04 -3.89
CA THR A 50 -11.58 2.89 -3.62
C THR A 50 -12.01 1.44 -3.71
N SER A 51 -11.52 0.71 -4.71
CA SER A 51 -11.80 -0.72 -4.92
C SER A 51 -11.21 -1.60 -3.81
N PHE A 52 -10.09 -1.19 -3.21
CA PHE A 52 -9.53 -1.84 -2.02
C PHE A 52 -10.28 -1.51 -0.71
N GLY A 53 -11.31 -0.65 -0.79
CA GLY A 53 -12.15 -0.29 0.35
C GLY A 53 -11.68 0.95 1.11
N TYR A 54 -10.67 1.66 0.61
CA TYR A 54 -10.25 2.94 1.20
C TYR A 54 -11.22 4.06 0.81
N ARG A 55 -11.57 4.90 1.79
CA ARG A 55 -12.39 6.11 1.59
C ARG A 55 -11.52 7.35 1.74
N LEU A 56 -10.69 7.61 0.74
CA LEU A 56 -9.76 8.74 0.71
C LEU A 56 -10.28 9.80 -0.25
N SER A 57 -9.99 11.07 0.03
CA SER A 57 -10.35 12.14 -0.91
C SER A 57 -9.46 12.07 -2.17
N PRO A 58 -9.92 12.62 -3.31
CA PRO A 58 -9.10 12.73 -4.51
C PRO A 58 -7.79 13.49 -4.26
N GLU A 59 -7.84 14.55 -3.45
CA GLU A 59 -6.68 15.38 -3.10
C GLU A 59 -5.66 14.58 -2.29
N PHE A 60 -6.12 13.74 -1.36
CA PHE A 60 -5.23 12.86 -0.60
C PHE A 60 -4.62 11.76 -1.49
N SER A 61 -5.39 11.25 -2.46
CA SER A 61 -4.89 10.29 -3.45
C SER A 61 -3.78 10.90 -4.31
N GLN A 62 -3.95 12.17 -4.71
CA GLN A 62 -2.92 12.93 -5.43
C GLN A 62 -1.68 13.17 -4.57
N PHE A 63 -1.86 13.46 -3.27
CA PHE A 63 -0.75 13.56 -2.33
C PHE A 63 0.05 12.26 -2.23
N LEU A 64 -0.63 11.11 -2.16
CA LEU A 64 0.02 9.80 -2.15
C LEU A 64 0.80 9.55 -3.44
N ILE A 65 0.23 9.81 -4.61
CA ILE A 65 0.96 9.72 -5.90
C ILE A 65 2.25 10.54 -5.82
N ARG A 66 2.17 11.82 -5.42
CA ARG A 66 3.35 12.70 -5.31
C ARG A 66 4.38 12.21 -4.30
N LYS A 67 3.96 11.48 -3.26
CA LYS A 67 4.85 10.91 -2.24
C LYS A 67 5.66 9.72 -2.77
N PHE A 68 5.09 8.92 -3.66
CA PHE A 68 5.71 7.70 -4.20
C PHE A 68 6.26 7.86 -5.64
N ASP A 69 5.85 8.90 -6.36
CA ASP A 69 6.36 9.26 -7.69
C ASP A 69 7.72 9.96 -7.58
N LYS A 70 8.79 9.15 -7.54
CA LYS A 70 10.17 9.62 -7.49
C LYS A 70 10.57 10.45 -8.72
N ASN A 71 9.93 10.21 -9.86
CA ASN A 71 10.30 10.79 -11.14
C ASN A 71 9.47 12.03 -11.51
N ARG A 72 8.49 12.40 -10.66
CA ARG A 72 7.57 13.54 -10.85
C ARG A 72 6.84 13.51 -12.20
N ARG A 73 6.46 12.32 -12.66
CA ARG A 73 5.69 12.12 -13.89
C ARG A 73 4.19 12.32 -13.71
N GLY A 74 3.72 12.38 -12.46
CA GLY A 74 2.29 12.39 -12.13
C GLY A 74 1.64 10.99 -12.17
N SER A 75 2.45 9.94 -12.32
CA SER A 75 2.03 8.54 -12.33
C SER A 75 3.04 7.67 -11.58
N VAL A 76 2.61 6.49 -11.15
CA VAL A 76 3.45 5.52 -10.43
C VAL A 76 3.62 4.24 -11.24
N GLY A 77 4.86 3.76 -11.33
CA GLY A 77 5.16 2.43 -11.87
C GLY A 77 4.74 1.32 -10.91
N PHE A 78 4.82 0.07 -11.38
CA PHE A 78 4.43 -1.13 -10.63
C PHE A 78 5.08 -1.24 -9.24
N ASP A 79 6.38 -0.97 -9.17
CA ASP A 79 7.17 -0.99 -7.94
C ASP A 79 6.68 0.04 -6.91
N ASN A 80 6.46 1.28 -7.36
CA ASN A 80 6.00 2.37 -6.51
C ASN A 80 4.53 2.22 -6.13
N PHE A 81 3.71 1.60 -6.99
CA PHE A 81 2.32 1.24 -6.69
C PHE A 81 2.25 0.22 -5.54
N ILE A 82 3.01 -0.88 -5.63
CA ILE A 82 3.07 -1.88 -4.54
C ILE A 82 3.55 -1.22 -3.25
N LEU A 83 4.62 -0.43 -3.32
CA LEU A 83 5.15 0.27 -2.14
C LEU A 83 4.10 1.19 -1.50
N ALA A 84 3.35 1.94 -2.31
CA ALA A 84 2.29 2.81 -1.83
C ALA A 84 1.18 2.01 -1.13
N CYS A 85 0.71 0.92 -1.74
CA CYS A 85 -0.34 0.08 -1.18
C CYS A 85 0.09 -0.63 0.11
N VAL A 86 1.32 -1.15 0.17
CA VAL A 86 1.88 -1.79 1.37
C VAL A 86 2.03 -0.77 2.50
N CYS A 87 2.57 0.41 2.21
CA CYS A 87 2.70 1.49 3.19
C CYS A 87 1.33 1.91 3.74
N LEU A 88 0.35 2.13 2.85
CA LEU A 88 -1.00 2.49 3.25
C LEU A 88 -1.67 1.39 4.09
N LYS A 89 -1.49 0.12 3.71
CA LYS A 89 -2.00 -1.03 4.47
C LYS A 89 -1.40 -1.07 5.87
N ASN A 90 -0.08 -0.94 6.00
CA ASN A 90 0.59 -0.97 7.31
C ASN A 90 0.11 0.17 8.22
N LEU A 91 0.02 1.39 7.68
CA LEU A 91 -0.53 2.54 8.40
C LEU A 91 -1.98 2.32 8.84
N THR A 92 -2.79 1.70 7.97
CA THR A 92 -4.19 1.38 8.25
C THR A 92 -4.32 0.31 9.32
N ASP A 93 -3.49 -0.74 9.27
CA ASP A 93 -3.47 -1.84 10.23
C ASP A 93 -3.05 -1.34 11.62
N VAL A 94 -2.19 -0.32 11.70
CA VAL A 94 -1.82 0.36 12.95
C VAL A 94 -2.90 1.31 13.44
N PHE A 95 -3.64 1.99 12.55
CA PHE A 95 -4.72 2.89 12.92
C PHE A 95 -5.96 2.15 13.44
N ARG A 96 -6.29 1.00 12.83
CA ARG A 96 -7.54 0.26 13.04
C ARG A 96 -7.86 -0.15 14.49
N PRO A 97 -6.89 -0.55 15.33
CA PRO A 97 -7.15 -0.85 16.74
C PRO A 97 -7.61 0.38 17.54
N TYR A 98 -7.25 1.58 17.11
CA TYR A 98 -7.60 2.84 17.78
C TYR A 98 -8.90 3.48 17.26
N ASP A 99 -9.40 3.05 16.09
CA ASP A 99 -10.73 3.41 15.57
C ASP A 99 -11.78 2.37 15.98
N TYR A 100 -12.07 2.30 17.29
CA TYR A 100 -13.03 1.35 17.86
C TYR A 100 -14.45 1.55 17.36
N GLN A 101 -14.83 2.77 16.97
CA GLN A 101 -16.15 3.10 16.41
C GLN A 101 -16.25 2.87 14.90
N ARG A 102 -15.13 2.59 14.22
CA ARG A 102 -15.03 2.43 12.75
C ARG A 102 -15.61 3.63 12.00
N ASN A 103 -15.42 4.83 12.54
CA ASN A 103 -15.92 6.07 11.95
C ASN A 103 -14.80 6.89 11.27
N GLY A 104 -13.56 6.37 11.25
CA GLY A 104 -12.40 7.04 10.67
C GLY A 104 -11.74 8.05 11.62
N MET A 105 -12.17 8.13 12.87
CA MET A 105 -11.60 9.02 13.90
C MET A 105 -11.10 8.20 15.08
N ALA A 106 -9.84 8.44 15.48
CA ALA A 106 -9.24 7.81 16.64
C ALA A 106 -8.73 8.88 17.61
N GLN A 107 -8.96 8.67 18.90
CA GLN A 107 -8.35 9.47 19.97
C GLN A 107 -7.17 8.70 20.56
N LEU A 108 -5.99 9.31 20.52
CA LEU A 108 -4.73 8.71 20.96
C LEU A 108 -4.12 9.58 22.07
N SER A 109 -3.59 8.95 23.11
CA SER A 109 -2.61 9.60 23.98
C SER A 109 -1.29 9.81 23.22
N TYR A 110 -0.44 10.70 23.72
CA TYR A 110 0.86 10.95 23.07
C TYR A 110 1.72 9.67 22.99
N GLU A 111 1.75 8.86 24.06
CA GLU A 111 2.48 7.59 24.06
C GLU A 111 1.90 6.58 23.07
N GLN A 112 0.57 6.46 22.98
CA GLN A 112 -0.07 5.59 22.00
C GLN A 112 0.27 6.00 20.57
N PHE A 113 0.29 7.30 20.28
CA PHE A 113 0.73 7.82 18.99
C PHE A 113 2.18 7.45 18.69
N LEU A 114 3.10 7.65 19.63
CA LEU A 114 4.51 7.29 19.45
C LEU A 114 4.68 5.78 19.21
N THR A 115 4.07 4.93 20.03
CA THR A 115 4.12 3.47 19.87
C THR A 115 3.59 3.04 18.50
N ALA A 116 2.45 3.60 18.06
CA ALA A 116 1.91 3.36 16.73
C ALA A 116 2.89 3.79 15.63
N ALA A 117 3.44 5.01 15.71
CA ALA A 117 4.36 5.52 14.70
C ALA A 117 5.64 4.67 14.58
N PHE A 118 6.23 4.24 15.69
CA PHE A 118 7.44 3.41 15.66
C PHE A 118 7.19 1.99 15.13
N SER A 119 5.98 1.46 15.26
CA SER A 119 5.64 0.13 14.73
C SER A 119 5.61 0.05 13.20
N VAL A 120 5.52 1.19 12.50
CA VAL A 120 5.54 1.26 11.03
C VAL A 120 6.95 1.51 10.48
N VAL A 121 7.84 2.04 11.32
CA VAL A 121 9.21 2.48 10.93
C VAL A 121 10.27 1.41 11.25
N SER A 122 9.89 0.33 11.96
CA SER A 122 10.79 -0.76 12.37
C SER A 122 10.82 -1.95 11.42
#